data_AF-A0A9N8DEB5-F1
#
_entry.id   AF-A0A9N8DEB5-F1
#
_cell.length_a   1.000
_cell.length_b   1.000
_cell.length_c   1.000
_cell.angle_alpha   90.00
_cell.angle_beta   90.00
_cell.angle_gamma   90.00
#
_symmetry.space_group_name_H-M   'P 1'
#
loop_
_entity.id
_entity.type
_entity.pdbx_description
1 polymer ?
#
loop_
_entity_poly.entity_id
_entity_poly.type
_entity_poly.pdbx_seq_one_letter_code
_entity_poly.pdbx_strand_id
1 'polypeptide(L)'
;MIDDEVNDIIDMVGEEAIRIIVTHADVEADKAGFSVEDVKSSVSRLADVPRERIMVIGLDTSGAEIEEFVRSTLLSKPVEIKLDITEVVRLASGSKQSRRITKSIRDIYARIAAATVYCNEITQSGTNKNHENDIEIMDLQRATTEMVTKDRERVFKDAASLSIDEQTVCYAKAGAWLSLKLKNFVEASNTFLSWNVTDVSDPRNHYRACNHCGAVFVKVEGCDGATTCGAIPSTKSEDDKSKSGISFATLYSWIEDGKRWIVRGSRKERKRFLQCFDYTNSNNNATKPSTATLESGCGQSVAWSSMHPISPELVAALGKVEQVRPGKLQEHSSQKFEIEIQSQEEIHRQKLQRELK
;
A
#
# COMPACT_ATOMS: atom_id res chain seq x y z
N MET A 1 10.23 29.99 -35.40
CA MET A 1 10.54 28.55 -35.27
C MET A 1 10.30 28.06 -33.83
N ILE A 2 9.33 28.67 -33.12
CA ILE A 2 8.89 28.31 -31.76
C ILE A 2 7.42 27.82 -31.81
N ASP A 3 6.77 27.89 -32.97
CA ASP A 3 5.32 27.70 -33.10
C ASP A 3 4.86 26.24 -33.01
N ASP A 4 5.79 25.26 -33.03
CA ASP A 4 5.45 23.82 -33.02
C ASP A 4 5.73 23.10 -31.68
N GLU A 5 6.27 23.76 -30.65
CA GLU A 5 6.68 23.11 -29.39
C GLU A 5 5.69 23.28 -28.22
N VAL A 6 4.57 23.99 -28.41
CA VAL A 6 3.55 24.23 -27.37
C VAL A 6 2.37 23.26 -27.50
N ASN A 7 2.62 21.95 -27.44
CA ASN A 7 1.59 20.94 -27.73
C ASN A 7 0.79 20.41 -26.52
N ASP A 8 1.14 20.77 -25.28
CA ASP A 8 0.46 20.26 -24.08
C ASP A 8 -0.17 21.37 -23.22
N ILE A 9 -1.00 22.22 -23.83
CA ILE A 9 -1.83 23.16 -23.05
C ILE A 9 -3.06 22.40 -22.53
N ILE A 10 -3.11 22.15 -21.23
CA ILE A 10 -4.32 21.68 -20.54
C ILE A 10 -5.25 22.88 -20.35
N ASP A 11 -6.28 23.00 -21.18
CA ASP A 11 -7.30 24.04 -21.08
C ASP A 11 -8.47 23.57 -20.21
N MET A 12 -8.63 24.15 -19.01
CA MET A 12 -9.77 23.89 -18.11
C MET A 12 -10.73 25.08 -18.15
N VAL A 13 -11.76 25.02 -19.00
CA VAL A 13 -12.64 26.18 -19.27
C VAL A 13 -13.98 26.09 -18.53
N GLY A 14 -14.29 27.15 -17.76
CA GLY A 14 -15.63 27.66 -17.50
C GLY A 14 -15.64 29.17 -17.76
N GLU A 15 -16.80 29.78 -18.05
CA GLU A 15 -16.94 31.19 -18.49
C GLU A 15 -16.42 32.24 -17.47
N GLU A 16 -16.16 31.84 -16.23
CA GLU A 16 -15.57 32.66 -15.15
C GLU A 16 -14.25 32.08 -14.59
N ALA A 17 -13.63 31.10 -15.26
CA ALA A 17 -12.56 30.28 -14.70
C ALA A 17 -11.13 30.82 -14.94
N ILE A 18 -10.23 30.48 -14.01
CA ILE A 18 -8.78 30.68 -14.09
C ILE A 18 -8.24 29.88 -15.28
N ARG A 19 -7.42 30.51 -16.14
CA ARG A 19 -6.62 29.80 -17.13
C ARG A 19 -5.22 29.56 -16.56
N ILE A 20 -4.91 28.29 -16.26
CA ILE A 20 -3.55 27.87 -15.86
C ILE A 20 -2.94 27.19 -17.08
N ILE A 21 -1.96 27.84 -17.71
CA ILE A 21 -1.21 27.24 -18.82
C ILE A 21 0.08 26.68 -18.24
N VAL A 22 0.15 25.36 -18.10
CA VAL A 22 1.34 24.65 -17.65
C VAL A 22 2.15 24.25 -18.87
N THR A 23 3.40 24.69 -18.95
CA THR A 23 4.34 24.25 -19.99
C THR A 23 5.61 23.76 -19.30
N HIS A 24 6.14 22.60 -19.70
CA HIS A 24 7.43 22.10 -19.22
C HIS A 24 8.58 22.97 -19.77
N ALA A 25 8.96 24.03 -19.06
CA ALA A 25 10.07 24.90 -19.44
C ALA A 25 11.44 24.34 -19.03
N ASP A 26 11.44 23.30 -18.22
CA ASP A 26 12.58 22.61 -17.64
C ASP A 26 13.50 21.96 -18.70
N VAL A 27 12.98 21.64 -19.89
CA VAL A 27 13.78 21.12 -21.01
C VAL A 27 14.48 22.23 -21.78
N GLU A 28 13.95 23.46 -21.72
CA GLU A 28 14.37 24.59 -22.55
C GLU A 28 15.16 25.65 -21.78
N ALA A 29 15.13 25.61 -20.43
CA ALA A 29 15.75 26.60 -19.56
C ALA A 29 17.25 26.81 -19.82
N ASP A 30 17.96 25.75 -20.23
CA ASP A 30 19.39 25.78 -20.51
C ASP A 30 19.72 26.20 -21.96
N LYS A 31 18.72 26.34 -22.85
CA LYS A 31 18.98 26.71 -24.24
C LYS A 31 19.28 28.20 -24.36
N ALA A 32 20.33 28.52 -25.11
CA ALA A 32 20.71 29.91 -25.38
C ALA A 32 19.58 30.67 -26.08
N GLY A 33 19.09 31.74 -25.45
CA GLY A 33 17.98 32.55 -25.96
C GLY A 33 16.61 32.21 -25.35
N PHE A 34 16.52 31.21 -24.47
CA PHE A 34 15.30 30.99 -23.70
C PHE A 34 15.09 32.13 -22.70
N SER A 35 13.86 32.67 -22.67
CA SER A 35 13.45 33.74 -21.78
C SER A 35 12.02 33.49 -21.34
N VAL A 36 11.84 33.29 -20.03
CA VAL A 36 10.52 33.11 -19.40
C VAL A 36 9.58 34.27 -19.75
N GLU A 37 10.11 35.49 -19.83
CA GLU A 37 9.32 36.66 -20.17
C GLU A 37 8.89 36.66 -21.64
N ASP A 38 9.71 36.15 -22.56
CA ASP A 38 9.33 36.03 -23.97
C ASP A 38 8.27 34.94 -24.17
N VAL A 39 8.33 33.85 -23.39
CA VAL A 39 7.27 32.83 -23.35
C VAL A 39 5.96 33.44 -22.85
N LYS A 40 5.97 34.13 -21.69
CA LYS A 40 4.78 34.84 -21.16
C LYS A 40 4.23 35.84 -22.17
N SER A 41 5.10 36.57 -22.87
CA SER A 41 4.72 37.52 -23.93
C SER A 41 3.96 36.85 -25.07
N SER A 42 4.48 35.72 -25.54
CA SER A 42 3.93 34.97 -26.65
C SER A 42 2.60 34.34 -26.29
N VAL A 43 2.51 33.72 -25.12
CA VAL A 43 1.28 33.12 -24.58
C VAL A 43 0.22 34.20 -24.33
N SER A 44 0.61 35.34 -23.75
CA SER A 44 -0.28 36.48 -23.51
C SER A 44 -0.95 36.98 -24.80
N ARG A 45 -0.16 37.11 -25.87
CA ARG A 45 -0.65 37.53 -27.19
C ARG A 45 -1.54 36.48 -27.85
N LEU A 46 -1.21 35.19 -27.71
CA LEU A 46 -1.93 34.09 -28.36
C LEU A 46 -3.27 33.78 -27.69
N ALA A 47 -3.28 33.78 -26.34
CA ALA A 47 -4.44 33.39 -25.55
C ALA A 47 -5.32 34.58 -25.12
N ASP A 48 -4.90 35.81 -25.42
CA ASP A 48 -5.51 37.07 -24.94
C ASP A 48 -5.62 37.09 -23.40
N VAL A 49 -4.52 36.77 -22.72
CA VAL A 49 -4.43 36.71 -21.25
C VAL A 49 -3.35 37.68 -20.77
N PRO A 50 -3.60 38.51 -19.74
CA PRO A 50 -2.58 39.38 -19.16
C PRO A 50 -1.35 38.61 -18.68
N ARG A 51 -0.15 39.15 -18.86
CA ARG A 51 1.11 38.45 -18.53
C ARG A 51 1.22 38.08 -17.05
N GLU A 52 0.64 38.90 -16.19
CA GLU A 52 0.61 38.68 -14.73
C GLU A 52 -0.18 37.43 -14.35
N ARG A 53 -1.03 36.92 -15.26
CA ARG A 53 -1.81 35.70 -15.09
C ARG A 53 -1.18 34.47 -15.74
N ILE A 54 0.09 34.57 -16.15
CA ILE A 54 0.83 33.47 -16.77
C ILE A 54 2.05 33.12 -15.90
N MET A 55 2.12 31.88 -15.43
CA MET A 55 3.28 31.33 -14.73
C MET A 55 3.88 30.21 -15.57
N VAL A 56 5.20 30.24 -15.70
CA VAL A 56 5.98 29.17 -16.33
C VAL A 56 6.55 28.31 -15.21
N ILE A 57 6.29 27.01 -15.25
CA ILE A 57 6.65 26.05 -14.20
C ILE A 57 7.79 25.18 -14.70
N GLY A 58 8.78 24.91 -13.83
CA GLY A 58 9.88 23.97 -14.10
C GLY A 58 10.18 23.08 -12.89
N LEU A 59 11.22 22.25 -12.98
CA LEU A 59 11.65 21.32 -11.93
C LEU A 59 11.90 21.99 -10.57
N ASP A 60 12.42 23.21 -10.58
CA ASP A 60 12.74 23.97 -9.37
C ASP A 60 11.55 24.73 -8.80
N THR A 61 10.42 24.76 -9.51
CA THR A 61 9.21 25.45 -9.03
C THR A 61 8.54 24.61 -7.94
N SER A 62 8.54 25.14 -6.72
CA SER A 62 7.90 24.48 -5.60
C SER A 62 6.37 24.52 -5.70
N GLY A 63 5.70 23.52 -5.11
CA GLY A 63 4.24 23.53 -5.02
C GLY A 63 3.68 24.77 -4.30
N ALA A 64 4.43 25.35 -3.37
CA ALA A 64 4.05 26.56 -2.65
C ALA A 64 4.04 27.81 -3.54
N GLU A 65 5.02 27.96 -4.44
CA GLU A 65 5.06 29.07 -5.40
C GLU A 65 3.90 28.99 -6.41
N ILE A 66 3.58 27.77 -6.87
CA ILE A 66 2.42 27.54 -7.74
C ILE A 66 1.14 27.94 -7.00
N GLU A 67 0.99 27.53 -5.74
CA GLU A 67 -0.16 27.86 -4.92
C GLU A 67 -0.29 29.39 -4.71
N GLU A 68 0.79 30.07 -4.38
CA GLU A 68 0.82 31.53 -4.20
C GLU A 68 0.45 32.26 -5.49
N PHE A 69 1.00 31.83 -6.62
CA PHE A 69 0.66 32.40 -7.92
C PHE A 69 -0.84 32.24 -8.24
N VAL A 70 -1.40 31.04 -8.06
CA VAL A 70 -2.84 30.79 -8.25
C VAL A 70 -3.68 31.68 -7.32
N ARG A 71 -3.28 31.82 -6.04
CA ARG A 71 -3.95 32.70 -5.09
C ARG A 71 -3.90 34.16 -5.50
N SER A 72 -2.80 34.62 -6.09
CA SER A 72 -2.60 36.02 -6.50
C SER A 72 -3.35 36.40 -7.79
N THR A 73 -3.61 35.43 -8.67
CA THR A 73 -4.24 35.64 -9.98
C THR A 73 -5.76 35.47 -9.97
N LEU A 74 -6.28 34.90 -8.89
CA LEU A 74 -7.70 34.74 -8.61
C LEU A 74 -8.38 36.10 -8.36
N LEU A 75 -9.39 36.43 -9.17
CA LEU A 75 -10.20 37.66 -9.06
C LEU A 75 -10.95 37.78 -7.72
N SER A 76 -11.19 36.67 -7.05
CA SER A 76 -11.83 36.55 -5.74
C SER A 76 -10.98 35.67 -4.83
N LYS A 77 -11.02 35.88 -3.50
CA LYS A 77 -10.32 34.99 -2.56
C LYS A 77 -10.68 33.54 -2.89
N PRO A 78 -9.71 32.64 -3.07
CA PRO A 78 -9.99 31.24 -3.33
C PRO A 78 -10.94 30.71 -2.27
N VAL A 79 -12.09 30.20 -2.71
CA VAL A 79 -12.97 29.45 -1.83
C VAL A 79 -12.27 28.11 -1.62
N GLU A 80 -11.74 27.90 -0.43
CA GLU A 80 -11.18 26.62 -0.05
C GLU A 80 -12.32 25.59 0.01
N ILE A 81 -12.50 24.83 -1.06
CA ILE A 81 -13.45 23.72 -1.07
C ILE A 81 -12.72 22.50 -0.52
N LYS A 82 -12.78 22.32 0.81
CA LYS A 82 -12.37 21.06 1.44
C LYS A 82 -13.38 19.98 1.06
N LEU A 83 -13.11 19.25 -0.01
CA LEU A 83 -13.85 18.05 -0.35
C LEU A 83 -13.39 16.92 0.58
N ASP A 84 -14.06 16.79 1.72
CA ASP A 84 -13.96 15.56 2.50
C ASP A 84 -14.42 14.37 1.64
N ILE A 85 -13.86 13.19 1.89
CA ILE A 85 -14.24 11.95 1.20
C ILE A 85 -15.75 11.71 1.29
N THR A 86 -16.37 12.13 2.39
CA THR A 86 -17.82 12.08 2.61
C THR A 86 -18.59 12.99 1.64
N GLU A 87 -18.07 14.19 1.37
CA GLU A 87 -18.67 15.14 0.42
C GLU A 87 -18.53 14.65 -1.02
N VAL A 88 -17.37 14.11 -1.41
CA VAL A 88 -17.16 13.49 -2.72
C VAL A 88 -18.18 12.37 -2.94
N VAL A 89 -18.37 11.52 -1.93
CA VAL A 89 -19.37 10.44 -1.96
C VAL A 89 -20.80 10.97 -2.08
N ARG A 90 -21.12 12.04 -1.36
CA ARG A 90 -22.45 12.68 -1.37
C ARG A 90 -22.76 13.23 -2.77
N LEU A 91 -21.82 13.94 -3.37
CA LEU A 91 -21.91 14.47 -4.73
C LEU A 91 -22.06 13.34 -5.76
N ALA A 92 -21.19 12.33 -5.68
CA ALA A 92 -21.24 11.18 -6.58
C ALA A 92 -22.54 10.37 -6.45
N SER A 93 -23.19 10.40 -5.29
CA SER A 93 -24.46 9.71 -5.05
C SER A 93 -25.66 10.36 -5.71
N GLY A 94 -25.56 11.64 -6.10
CA GLY A 94 -26.62 12.37 -6.80
C GLY A 94 -26.78 11.98 -8.28
N SER A 95 -25.75 11.42 -8.91
CA SER A 95 -25.79 11.14 -10.35
C SER A 95 -26.72 9.97 -10.70
N LYS A 96 -27.40 10.04 -11.86
CA LYS A 96 -28.30 8.98 -12.33
C LYS A 96 -27.53 7.67 -12.55
N GLN A 97 -26.29 7.77 -13.00
CA GLN A 97 -25.38 6.67 -13.31
C GLN A 97 -24.90 5.98 -12.05
N SER A 98 -24.71 6.74 -10.98
CA SER A 98 -24.41 6.18 -9.68
C SER A 98 -25.45 5.15 -9.25
N ARG A 99 -26.73 5.32 -9.63
CA ARG A 99 -27.81 4.39 -9.28
C ARG A 99 -27.61 3.00 -9.89
N ARG A 100 -26.99 2.90 -11.07
CA ARG A 100 -26.70 1.62 -11.74
C ARG A 100 -25.71 0.77 -10.93
N ILE A 101 -24.61 1.39 -10.49
CA ILE A 101 -23.60 0.73 -9.65
C ILE A 101 -23.99 0.63 -8.18
N THR A 102 -24.99 1.40 -7.75
CA THR A 102 -25.40 1.46 -6.33
C THR A 102 -25.86 0.10 -5.81
N LYS A 103 -26.49 -0.75 -6.63
CA LYS A 103 -26.87 -2.11 -6.19
C LYS A 103 -25.63 -2.93 -5.83
N SER A 104 -24.62 -2.96 -6.71
CA SER A 104 -23.36 -3.68 -6.46
C SER A 104 -22.62 -3.12 -5.23
N ILE A 105 -22.53 -1.80 -5.10
CA ILE A 105 -21.88 -1.16 -3.95
C ILE A 105 -22.63 -1.49 -2.64
N ARG A 106 -23.97 -1.41 -2.62
CA ARG A 106 -24.77 -1.78 -1.44
C ARG A 106 -24.58 -3.25 -1.06
N ASP A 107 -24.45 -4.12 -2.05
CA ASP A 107 -24.21 -5.54 -1.81
C ASP A 107 -22.88 -5.76 -1.09
N ILE A 108 -21.80 -5.12 -1.56
CA ILE A 108 -20.49 -5.14 -0.90
C ILE A 108 -20.60 -4.58 0.52
N TYR A 109 -21.42 -3.55 0.75
CA TYR A 109 -21.62 -2.98 2.09
C TYR A 109 -22.29 -3.95 3.03
N ALA A 110 -23.32 -4.63 2.56
CA ALA A 110 -24.01 -5.62 3.36
C ALA A 110 -23.07 -6.79 3.72
N ARG A 111 -22.16 -7.16 2.83
CA ARG A 111 -21.10 -8.14 3.11
C ARG A 111 -20.06 -7.66 4.14
N ILE A 112 -19.61 -6.39 4.05
CA ILE A 112 -18.71 -5.78 5.06
C ILE A 112 -19.41 -5.70 6.43
N ALA A 113 -20.69 -5.30 6.44
CA ALA A 113 -21.49 -5.24 7.66
C ALA A 113 -21.65 -6.64 8.28
N ALA A 114 -21.91 -7.67 7.47
CA ALA A 114 -21.97 -9.05 7.92
C ALA A 114 -20.64 -9.53 8.53
N ALA A 115 -19.50 -9.15 7.94
CA ALA A 115 -18.18 -9.44 8.51
C ALA A 115 -17.97 -8.76 9.87
N THR A 116 -18.45 -7.51 10.01
CA THR A 116 -18.40 -6.79 11.30
C THR A 116 -19.23 -7.51 12.37
N VAL A 117 -20.45 -7.93 12.02
CA VAL A 117 -21.33 -8.70 12.91
C VAL A 117 -20.68 -10.00 13.33
N TYR A 118 -20.05 -10.72 12.39
CA TYR A 118 -19.33 -11.95 12.67
C TYR A 118 -18.21 -11.74 13.70
N CYS A 119 -17.36 -10.71 13.55
CA CYS A 119 -16.31 -10.39 14.51
C CYS A 119 -16.87 -10.12 15.93
N ASN A 120 -18.03 -9.47 16.00
CA ASN A 120 -18.71 -9.23 17.27
C ASN A 120 -19.28 -10.53 17.88
N GLU A 121 -19.87 -11.42 17.07
CA GLU A 121 -20.42 -12.71 17.54
C GLU A 121 -19.32 -13.63 18.10
N ILE A 122 -18.17 -13.74 17.42
CA ILE A 122 -17.07 -14.59 17.88
C ILE A 122 -16.45 -14.07 19.19
N THR A 123 -16.52 -12.76 19.46
CA THR A 123 -16.02 -12.17 20.71
C THR A 123 -17.06 -12.14 21.84
N GLN A 124 -18.36 -12.08 21.52
CA GLN A 124 -19.44 -12.10 22.51
C GLN A 124 -19.85 -13.51 22.97
N SER A 125 -19.59 -14.55 22.18
CA SER A 125 -20.03 -15.94 22.43
C SER A 125 -19.34 -16.66 23.62
N GLY A 126 -18.74 -15.90 24.55
CA GLY A 126 -18.36 -16.41 25.87
C GLY A 126 -16.90 -16.88 26.01
N THR A 127 -16.08 -16.71 24.98
CA THR A 127 -14.62 -16.80 25.13
C THR A 127 -14.06 -15.39 25.22
N ASN A 128 -13.36 -15.07 26.31
CA ASN A 128 -12.57 -13.84 26.41
C ASN A 128 -11.72 -13.67 25.15
N LYS A 129 -11.47 -12.42 24.75
CA LYS A 129 -10.56 -12.08 23.65
C LYS A 129 -9.29 -12.93 23.76
N ASN A 130 -9.09 -13.85 22.83
CA ASN A 130 -8.03 -14.85 22.86
C ASN A 130 -7.31 -14.89 21.50
N HIS A 131 -6.17 -15.57 21.47
CA HIS A 131 -5.33 -15.64 20.30
C HIS A 131 -6.00 -16.31 19.08
N GLU A 132 -6.85 -17.31 19.29
CA GLU A 132 -7.57 -17.99 18.19
C GLU A 132 -8.60 -17.08 17.52
N ASN A 133 -9.31 -16.29 18.32
CA ASN A 133 -10.25 -15.27 17.86
C ASN A 133 -9.50 -14.16 17.14
N ASP A 134 -8.33 -13.75 17.62
CA ASP A 134 -7.50 -12.74 16.95
C ASP A 134 -7.07 -13.17 15.55
N ILE A 135 -6.59 -14.42 15.40
CA ILE A 135 -6.26 -15.00 14.10
C ILE A 135 -7.50 -14.98 13.19
N GLU A 136 -8.67 -15.33 13.74
CA GLU A 136 -9.92 -15.35 12.97
C GLU A 136 -10.34 -13.97 12.47
N ILE A 137 -10.21 -12.95 13.33
CA ILE A 137 -10.52 -11.56 12.99
C ILE A 137 -9.58 -11.07 11.89
N MET A 138 -8.27 -11.34 12.02
CA MET A 138 -7.28 -10.92 11.02
C MET A 138 -7.46 -11.64 9.67
N ASP A 139 -7.80 -12.93 9.69
CA ASP A 139 -8.11 -13.67 8.46
C ASP A 139 -9.38 -13.14 7.78
N LEU A 140 -10.41 -12.80 8.55
CA LEU A 140 -11.63 -12.19 8.03
C LEU A 140 -11.37 -10.77 7.50
N GLN A 141 -10.53 -9.96 8.17
CA GLN A 141 -10.10 -8.65 7.68
C GLN A 141 -9.45 -8.77 6.29
N ARG A 142 -8.57 -9.76 6.13
CA ARG A 142 -7.88 -10.03 4.87
C ARG A 142 -8.83 -10.49 3.78
N ALA A 143 -9.66 -11.49 4.07
CA ALA A 143 -10.62 -12.03 3.11
C ALA A 143 -11.62 -10.95 2.64
N THR A 144 -12.05 -10.08 3.56
CA THR A 144 -12.91 -8.92 3.25
C THR A 144 -12.18 -7.89 2.39
N THR A 145 -10.91 -7.61 2.66
CA THR A 145 -10.06 -6.71 1.85
C THR A 145 -9.88 -7.24 0.42
N GLU A 146 -9.57 -8.53 0.27
CA GLU A 146 -9.47 -9.20 -1.04
C GLU A 146 -10.79 -9.13 -1.81
N MET A 147 -11.92 -9.42 -1.14
CA MET A 147 -13.26 -9.33 -1.74
C MET A 147 -13.57 -7.92 -2.22
N VAL A 148 -13.35 -6.89 -1.37
CA VAL A 148 -13.60 -5.49 -1.74
C VAL A 148 -12.71 -5.06 -2.91
N THR A 149 -11.45 -5.49 -2.94
CA THR A 149 -10.52 -5.18 -4.04
C THR A 149 -10.99 -5.78 -5.35
N LYS A 150 -11.34 -7.08 -5.37
CA LYS A 150 -11.86 -7.78 -6.56
C LYS A 150 -13.18 -7.17 -7.06
N ASP A 151 -14.08 -6.83 -6.15
CA ASP A 151 -15.37 -6.23 -6.53
C ASP A 151 -15.21 -4.78 -7.00
N ARG A 152 -14.26 -4.01 -6.42
CA ARG A 152 -13.89 -2.68 -6.92
C ARG A 152 -13.33 -2.76 -8.34
N GLU A 153 -12.39 -3.68 -8.60
CA GLU A 153 -11.83 -3.91 -9.93
C GLU A 153 -12.92 -4.28 -10.95
N ARG A 154 -13.89 -5.11 -10.54
CA ARG A 154 -15.04 -5.45 -11.37
C ARG A 154 -15.89 -4.23 -11.71
N VAL A 155 -16.25 -3.41 -10.71
CA VAL A 155 -17.00 -2.16 -10.94
C VAL A 155 -16.23 -1.24 -11.88
N PHE A 156 -14.90 -1.18 -11.76
CA PHE A 156 -14.08 -0.33 -12.62
C PHE A 156 -14.02 -0.84 -14.07
N LYS A 157 -13.94 -2.16 -14.24
CA LYS A 157 -14.01 -2.81 -15.54
C LYS A 157 -15.36 -2.59 -16.21
N ASP A 158 -16.46 -2.70 -15.46
CA ASP A 158 -17.82 -2.46 -15.96
C ASP A 158 -18.03 -0.99 -16.31
N ALA A 159 -17.35 -0.07 -15.62
CA ALA A 159 -17.40 1.36 -15.92
C ALA A 159 -16.62 1.74 -17.18
N ALA A 160 -15.68 0.91 -17.65
CA ALA A 160 -14.80 1.25 -18.78
C ALA A 160 -15.55 1.50 -20.11
N SER A 161 -16.79 1.02 -20.24
CA SER A 161 -17.65 1.29 -21.40
C SER A 161 -18.51 2.55 -21.29
N LEU A 162 -18.45 3.27 -20.16
CA LEU A 162 -19.21 4.50 -19.91
C LEU A 162 -18.46 5.72 -20.45
N SER A 163 -19.10 6.89 -20.49
CA SER A 163 -18.40 8.13 -20.83
C SER A 163 -17.37 8.51 -19.74
N ILE A 164 -16.42 9.40 -20.05
CA ILE A 164 -15.36 9.82 -19.12
C ILE A 164 -15.94 10.41 -17.82
N ASP A 165 -16.97 11.24 -17.93
CA ASP A 165 -17.64 11.82 -16.76
C ASP A 165 -18.31 10.75 -15.90
N GLU A 166 -18.95 9.77 -16.55
CA GLU A 166 -19.62 8.68 -15.87
C GLU A 166 -18.63 7.73 -15.19
N GLN A 167 -17.49 7.45 -15.84
CA GLN A 167 -16.37 6.72 -15.27
C GLN A 167 -15.84 7.42 -14.03
N THR A 168 -15.59 8.73 -14.11
CA THR A 168 -15.10 9.54 -13.00
C THR A 168 -16.02 9.46 -11.79
N VAL A 169 -17.33 9.57 -12.01
CA VAL A 169 -18.32 9.42 -10.92
C VAL A 169 -18.34 7.99 -10.37
N CYS A 170 -18.21 6.97 -11.21
CA CYS A 170 -18.14 5.58 -10.78
C CYS A 170 -16.88 5.29 -9.95
N TYR A 171 -15.72 5.78 -10.39
CA TYR A 171 -14.44 5.63 -9.71
C TYR A 171 -14.41 6.38 -8.39
N ALA A 172 -14.91 7.62 -8.36
CA ALA A 172 -15.07 8.37 -7.13
C ALA A 172 -15.99 7.63 -6.15
N LYS A 173 -17.17 7.18 -6.60
CA LYS A 173 -18.13 6.52 -5.72
C LYS A 173 -17.67 5.15 -5.23
N ALA A 174 -17.22 4.26 -6.11
CA ALA A 174 -16.76 2.94 -5.70
C ALA A 174 -15.40 3.04 -4.99
N GLY A 175 -14.44 3.76 -5.54
CA GLY A 175 -13.09 3.89 -4.99
C GLY A 175 -13.10 4.51 -3.59
N ALA A 176 -13.62 5.73 -3.46
CA ALA A 176 -13.59 6.46 -2.18
C ALA A 176 -14.47 5.78 -1.14
N TRP A 177 -15.67 5.38 -1.52
CA TRP A 177 -16.67 4.91 -0.55
C TRP A 177 -16.40 3.49 -0.07
N LEU A 178 -15.96 2.57 -0.95
CA LEU A 178 -15.54 1.23 -0.54
C LEU A 178 -14.28 1.29 0.33
N SER A 179 -13.33 2.18 0.00
CA SER A 179 -12.12 2.35 0.81
C SER A 179 -12.46 2.88 2.21
N LEU A 180 -13.37 3.86 2.31
CA LEU A 180 -13.85 4.35 3.59
C LEU A 180 -14.56 3.26 4.41
N LYS A 181 -15.43 2.46 3.78
CA LYS A 181 -16.12 1.36 4.47
C LYS A 181 -15.18 0.25 4.91
N LEU A 182 -14.20 -0.09 4.09
CA LEU A 182 -13.17 -1.05 4.45
C LEU A 182 -12.33 -0.55 5.62
N LYS A 183 -11.92 0.73 5.59
CA LYS A 183 -11.21 1.38 6.71
C LYS A 183 -12.02 1.29 8.00
N ASN A 184 -13.28 1.73 7.98
CA ASN A 184 -14.16 1.69 9.15
C ASN A 184 -14.35 0.26 9.68
N PHE A 185 -14.44 -0.73 8.79
CA PHE A 185 -14.52 -2.13 9.20
C PHE A 185 -13.23 -2.59 9.88
N VAL A 186 -12.06 -2.28 9.32
CA VAL A 186 -10.77 -2.63 9.93
C VAL A 186 -10.61 -1.97 11.30
N GLU A 187 -10.94 -0.68 11.41
CA GLU A 187 -10.92 0.05 12.69
C GLU A 187 -11.88 -0.56 13.71
N ALA A 188 -13.12 -0.84 13.31
CA ALA A 188 -14.09 -1.49 14.17
C ALA A 188 -13.63 -2.88 14.60
N SER A 189 -13.10 -3.68 13.67
CA SER A 189 -12.69 -5.04 13.98
C SER A 189 -11.42 -5.11 14.82
N ASN A 190 -10.54 -4.11 14.73
CA ASN A 190 -9.40 -3.97 15.63
C ASN A 190 -9.82 -3.80 17.09
N THR A 191 -10.99 -3.23 17.37
CA THR A 191 -11.52 -3.15 18.74
C THR A 191 -11.88 -4.52 19.34
N PHE A 192 -12.08 -5.54 18.50
CA PHE A 192 -12.39 -6.90 18.92
C PHE A 192 -11.15 -7.73 19.24
N LEU A 193 -9.95 -7.29 18.85
CA LEU A 193 -8.69 -7.98 19.13
C LEU A 193 -8.35 -7.96 20.64
N SER A 194 -7.57 -8.95 21.08
CA SER A 194 -7.06 -9.10 22.45
C SER A 194 -5.98 -8.09 22.85
N TRP A 195 -5.55 -7.25 21.90
CA TRP A 195 -4.55 -6.21 22.12
C TRP A 195 -4.92 -4.91 21.44
N ASN A 196 -4.26 -3.83 21.86
CA ASN A 196 -4.41 -2.54 21.22
C ASN A 196 -3.45 -2.42 20.03
N VAL A 197 -3.98 -2.39 18.81
CA VAL A 197 -3.20 -2.26 17.58
C VAL A 197 -2.47 -0.93 17.44
N THR A 198 -2.87 0.10 18.20
CA THR A 198 -2.22 1.43 18.18
C THR A 198 -1.15 1.57 19.26
N ASP A 199 -1.04 0.60 20.17
CA ASP A 199 -0.05 0.62 21.22
C ASP A 199 1.32 0.20 20.69
N VAL A 200 2.20 1.17 20.51
CA VAL A 200 3.57 0.95 20.06
C VAL A 200 4.43 0.20 21.09
N SER A 201 3.96 -0.03 22.31
CA SER A 201 4.69 -0.85 23.29
C SER A 201 4.32 -2.33 23.22
N ASP A 202 3.20 -2.69 22.58
CA ASP A 202 2.77 -4.08 22.50
C ASP A 202 3.63 -4.86 21.49
N PRO A 203 4.32 -5.94 21.88
CA PRO A 203 5.18 -6.71 20.99
C PRO A 203 4.39 -7.30 19.81
N ARG A 204 3.09 -7.57 19.95
CA ARG A 204 2.27 -8.07 18.83
C ARG A 204 2.17 -7.08 17.68
N ASN A 205 2.43 -5.78 17.91
CA ASN A 205 2.46 -4.78 16.83
C ASN A 205 3.80 -4.73 16.09
N HIS A 206 4.87 -5.24 16.73
CA HIS A 206 6.23 -5.29 16.17
C HIS A 206 6.65 -6.66 15.69
N TYR A 207 5.95 -7.71 16.10
CA TYR A 207 6.24 -9.08 15.73
C TYR A 207 5.02 -9.75 15.10
N ARG A 208 5.23 -10.39 13.96
CA ARG A 208 4.19 -11.12 13.23
C ARG A 208 4.68 -12.48 12.78
N ALA A 209 3.78 -13.47 12.79
CA ALA A 209 4.07 -14.81 12.29
C ALA A 209 3.67 -14.94 10.82
N CYS A 210 4.50 -15.62 10.04
CA CYS A 210 4.21 -15.95 8.65
C CYS A 210 2.98 -16.86 8.57
N ASN A 211 2.01 -16.47 7.74
CA ASN A 211 0.77 -17.22 7.48
C ASN A 211 0.97 -18.53 6.68
N HIS A 212 2.19 -19.04 6.57
CA HIS A 212 2.48 -20.28 5.84
C HIS A 212 3.35 -21.25 6.63
N CYS A 213 4.28 -20.73 7.44
CA CYS A 213 5.23 -21.56 8.19
C CYS A 213 5.42 -21.13 9.66
N GLY A 214 4.71 -20.10 10.13
CA GLY A 214 4.82 -19.63 11.51
C GLY A 214 6.10 -18.87 11.85
N ALA A 215 7.06 -18.73 10.91
CA ALA A 215 8.28 -17.96 11.12
C ALA A 215 7.96 -16.54 11.59
N VAL A 216 8.64 -16.08 12.64
CA VAL A 216 8.39 -14.78 13.27
C VAL A 216 9.25 -13.70 12.61
N PHE A 217 8.61 -12.60 12.25
CA PHE A 217 9.24 -11.43 11.66
C PHE A 217 9.09 -10.24 12.59
N VAL A 218 10.10 -9.40 12.62
CA VAL A 218 10.07 -8.10 13.30
C VAL A 218 9.79 -7.00 12.29
N LYS A 219 8.96 -6.02 12.66
CA LYS A 219 8.73 -4.83 11.85
C LYS A 219 9.97 -3.97 11.91
N VAL A 220 10.61 -3.78 10.76
CA VAL A 220 11.59 -2.71 10.57
C VAL A 220 10.89 -1.55 9.87
N GLU A 221 11.35 -0.32 10.11
CA GLU A 221 10.72 0.90 9.57
C GLU A 221 10.56 0.80 8.04
N GLY A 222 9.38 1.16 7.53
CA GLY A 222 9.08 1.17 6.09
C GLY A 222 8.60 -0.16 5.47
N CYS A 223 8.48 -1.25 6.23
CA CYS A 223 8.06 -2.56 5.69
C CYS A 223 6.54 -2.84 5.75
N ASP A 224 5.71 -2.02 5.10
CA ASP A 224 4.28 -2.32 4.93
C ASP A 224 3.96 -3.06 3.62
N GLY A 225 4.94 -3.20 2.72
CA GLY A 225 4.82 -3.87 1.44
C GLY A 225 4.81 -5.41 1.51
N ALA A 226 4.59 -6.03 0.35
CA ALA A 226 4.78 -7.48 0.19
C ALA A 226 6.29 -7.80 0.11
N THR A 227 6.70 -8.85 0.81
CA THR A 227 8.04 -9.43 0.79
C THR A 227 7.92 -10.95 0.64
N THR A 228 9.04 -11.66 0.66
CA THR A 228 9.08 -13.12 0.61
C THR A 228 9.55 -13.66 1.97
N CYS A 229 8.83 -14.63 2.53
CA CYS A 229 9.15 -15.21 3.82
C CYS A 229 10.53 -15.89 3.77
N GLY A 230 11.48 -15.40 4.56
CA GLY A 230 12.86 -15.89 4.56
C GLY A 230 13.77 -15.17 3.57
N ALA A 231 13.27 -14.16 2.85
CA ALA A 231 14.12 -13.28 2.08
C ALA A 231 15.00 -12.46 3.03
N ILE A 232 16.30 -12.62 2.88
CA ILE A 232 17.29 -11.69 3.39
C ILE A 232 17.28 -10.50 2.43
N PRO A 233 17.17 -9.24 2.89
CA PRO A 233 17.29 -8.08 2.01
C PRO A 233 18.65 -8.12 1.30
N SER A 234 18.69 -8.66 0.09
CA SER A 234 19.83 -8.53 -0.79
C SER A 234 19.79 -7.11 -1.34
N THR A 235 20.93 -6.43 -1.33
CA THR A 235 21.11 -5.22 -2.11
C THR A 235 20.86 -5.57 -3.58
N LYS A 236 19.68 -5.19 -4.08
CA LYS A 236 19.20 -5.28 -5.47
C LYS A 236 19.34 -6.67 -6.10
N SER A 237 18.24 -7.43 -6.10
CA SER A 237 17.95 -8.36 -7.20
C SER A 237 16.53 -8.13 -7.70
N GLU A 238 16.43 -7.98 -9.01
CA GLU A 238 15.22 -7.69 -9.77
C GLU A 238 14.13 -8.74 -9.57
N ASP A 239 12.89 -8.24 -9.54
CA ASP A 239 11.59 -8.88 -9.71
C ASP A 239 11.58 -10.39 -9.98
N ASP A 240 11.23 -11.17 -8.95
CA ASP A 240 10.74 -12.53 -9.15
C ASP A 240 9.26 -12.64 -8.71
N LYS A 241 8.36 -12.62 -9.70
CA LYS A 241 6.91 -12.72 -9.53
C LYS A 241 6.50 -14.18 -9.36
N SER A 242 6.88 -14.83 -8.26
CA SER A 242 6.32 -16.14 -7.92
C SER A 242 4.90 -15.99 -7.38
N LYS A 243 3.91 -16.18 -8.25
CA LYS A 243 2.48 -16.25 -7.87
C LYS A 243 2.17 -17.61 -7.23
N SER A 244 2.31 -17.70 -5.91
CA SER A 244 1.66 -18.75 -5.11
C SER A 244 0.55 -18.13 -4.27
N GLY A 245 -0.54 -17.75 -4.96
CA GLY A 245 -1.68 -17.08 -4.35
C GLY A 245 -2.61 -18.07 -3.64
N ILE A 246 -2.37 -18.33 -2.36
CA ILE A 246 -3.44 -18.81 -1.48
C ILE A 246 -4.38 -17.61 -1.25
N SER A 247 -5.55 -17.60 -1.90
CA SER A 247 -6.56 -16.57 -1.67
C SER A 247 -7.34 -16.91 -0.40
N PHE A 248 -7.23 -16.07 0.63
CA PHE A 248 -7.93 -16.25 1.90
C PHE A 248 -9.43 -16.05 1.76
N ALA A 249 -9.88 -15.45 0.65
CA ALA A 249 -11.29 -15.39 0.26
C ALA A 249 -11.97 -16.76 0.17
N THR A 250 -11.24 -17.89 0.10
CA THR A 250 -11.83 -19.23 0.11
C THR A 250 -12.16 -19.76 1.51
N LEU A 251 -11.57 -19.20 2.58
CA LEU A 251 -11.80 -19.65 3.95
C LEU A 251 -13.16 -19.19 4.52
N TYR A 252 -13.70 -18.13 3.93
CA TYR A 252 -14.97 -17.54 4.32
C TYR A 252 -15.93 -17.54 3.14
N SER A 253 -17.18 -17.87 3.44
CA SER A 253 -18.27 -17.77 2.48
C SER A 253 -19.23 -16.66 2.93
N TRP A 254 -19.53 -15.75 2.01
CA TRP A 254 -20.61 -14.79 2.15
C TRP A 254 -21.84 -15.43 1.53
N ILE A 255 -22.90 -15.61 2.34
CA ILE A 255 -24.14 -16.25 1.92
C ILE A 255 -25.27 -15.24 2.09
N GLU A 256 -26.12 -15.11 1.07
CA GLU A 256 -27.32 -14.28 1.14
C GLU A 256 -28.49 -15.12 1.70
N ASP A 257 -29.01 -14.73 2.86
CA ASP A 257 -30.14 -15.36 3.55
C ASP A 257 -31.44 -14.55 3.31
N GLY A 258 -31.73 -14.28 2.03
CA GLY A 258 -32.94 -13.59 1.52
C GLY A 258 -33.16 -12.13 1.94
N LYS A 259 -32.64 -11.72 3.09
CA LYS A 259 -32.79 -10.37 3.68
C LYS A 259 -31.45 -9.79 4.17
N ARG A 260 -30.43 -10.62 4.34
CA ARG A 260 -29.12 -10.20 4.85
C ARG A 260 -28.01 -11.10 4.34
N TRP A 261 -26.80 -10.56 4.31
CA TRP A 261 -25.60 -11.36 4.16
C TRP A 261 -25.19 -11.93 5.51
N ILE A 262 -24.73 -13.18 5.50
CA ILE A 262 -24.09 -13.84 6.63
C ILE A 262 -22.70 -14.30 6.21
N VAL A 263 -21.76 -14.24 7.14
CA VAL A 263 -20.41 -14.81 6.95
C VAL A 263 -20.37 -16.17 7.62
N ARG A 264 -19.90 -17.19 6.90
CA ARG A 264 -19.58 -18.50 7.47
C ARG A 264 -18.11 -18.81 7.27
N GLY A 265 -17.36 -18.91 8.37
CA GLY A 265 -16.02 -19.49 8.37
C GLY A 265 -16.09 -21.01 8.24
N SER A 266 -15.32 -21.57 7.31
CA SER A 266 -15.24 -23.02 7.14
C SER A 266 -14.30 -23.62 8.19
N ARG A 267 -14.86 -24.13 9.31
CA ARG A 267 -14.04 -24.77 10.36
C ARG A 267 -13.20 -25.93 9.85
N LYS A 268 -13.67 -26.67 8.83
CA LYS A 268 -12.97 -27.82 8.25
C LYS A 268 -11.77 -27.38 7.39
N GLU A 269 -11.94 -26.36 6.55
CA GLU A 269 -10.84 -25.80 5.76
C GLU A 269 -9.86 -25.05 6.64
N ARG A 270 -10.35 -24.37 7.68
CA ARG A 270 -9.50 -23.73 8.69
C ARG A 270 -8.67 -24.74 9.48
N LYS A 271 -9.24 -25.86 9.92
CA LYS A 271 -8.45 -26.93 10.57
C LYS A 271 -7.39 -27.51 9.63
N ARG A 272 -7.71 -27.71 8.35
CA ARG A 272 -6.70 -28.13 7.35
C ARG A 272 -5.62 -27.07 7.15
N PHE A 273 -6.01 -25.81 7.11
CA PHE A 273 -5.10 -24.68 7.01
C PHE A 273 -4.18 -24.64 8.24
N LEU A 274 -4.74 -24.57 9.46
CA LEU A 274 -4.02 -24.58 10.74
C LEU A 274 -3.17 -25.85 10.97
N GLN A 275 -3.59 -27.02 10.49
CA GLN A 275 -2.78 -28.25 10.54
C GLN A 275 -1.50 -28.16 9.70
N CYS A 276 -1.42 -27.26 8.72
CA CYS A 276 -0.15 -26.95 8.05
C CYS A 276 0.80 -26.11 8.93
N PHE A 277 0.33 -25.54 10.04
CA PHE A 277 1.11 -24.68 10.94
C PHE A 277 1.60 -25.36 12.21
N ASP A 278 0.87 -26.37 12.72
CA ASP A 278 1.32 -27.25 13.83
C ASP A 278 2.52 -28.15 13.43
N TYR A 279 3.22 -27.81 12.34
CA TYR A 279 4.32 -28.53 11.73
C TYR A 279 5.65 -28.21 12.43
N THR A 280 5.72 -28.45 13.74
CA THR A 280 7.03 -28.56 14.41
C THR A 280 7.74 -29.87 14.09
N ASN A 281 7.17 -30.78 13.27
CA ASN A 281 7.77 -32.11 13.13
C ASN A 281 7.46 -32.96 11.88
N SER A 282 7.06 -32.40 10.74
CA SER A 282 6.79 -33.25 9.57
C SER A 282 7.54 -32.86 8.29
N ASN A 283 7.89 -33.91 7.56
CA ASN A 283 8.97 -34.05 6.60
C ASN A 283 8.52 -33.80 5.14
N ASN A 284 7.59 -32.87 4.90
CA ASN A 284 6.98 -32.72 3.58
C ASN A 284 7.37 -31.41 2.85
N ASN A 285 8.37 -31.55 1.98
CA ASN A 285 8.41 -31.05 0.59
C ASN A 285 8.15 -29.57 0.26
N ALA A 286 8.41 -28.63 1.17
CA ALA A 286 9.06 -27.40 0.72
C ALA A 286 10.57 -27.69 0.74
N THR A 287 11.13 -28.03 -0.42
CA THR A 287 12.57 -28.33 -0.55
C THR A 287 13.37 -27.10 -0.15
N LYS A 288 13.78 -27.07 1.13
CA LYS A 288 14.74 -26.12 1.67
C LYS A 288 16.00 -26.26 0.80
N PRO A 289 16.47 -25.22 0.09
CA PRO A 289 17.71 -25.32 -0.65
C PRO A 289 18.82 -25.72 0.33
N SER A 290 19.62 -26.73 -0.05
CA SER A 290 20.65 -27.33 0.81
C SER A 290 21.74 -26.35 1.26
N THR A 291 21.73 -25.13 0.74
CA THR A 291 22.64 -24.03 1.04
C THR A 291 22.09 -23.00 2.03
N ALA A 292 20.85 -23.13 2.50
CA ALA A 292 20.25 -22.20 3.46
C ALA A 292 20.86 -22.35 4.86
N THR A 293 21.91 -21.58 5.13
CA THR A 293 22.47 -21.38 6.48
C THR A 293 21.46 -20.60 7.33
N LEU A 294 20.91 -21.27 8.34
CA LEU A 294 19.87 -20.83 9.29
C LEU A 294 18.46 -20.61 8.70
N GLU A 295 17.48 -21.34 9.25
CA GLU A 295 16.09 -20.88 9.50
C GLU A 295 15.40 -20.02 8.43
N SER A 296 15.66 -20.32 7.16
CA SER A 296 15.03 -19.69 6.00
C SER A 296 13.53 -19.92 6.04
N GLY A 297 12.76 -18.83 6.09
CA GLY A 297 11.30 -18.86 5.91
C GLY A 297 10.86 -19.61 4.65
N CYS A 298 9.56 -19.84 4.50
CA CYS A 298 9.03 -20.77 3.49
C CYS A 298 9.09 -20.31 2.02
N GLY A 299 9.66 -19.14 1.73
CA GLY A 299 9.75 -18.60 0.37
C GLY A 299 8.42 -18.12 -0.22
N GLN A 300 7.34 -18.09 0.57
CA GLN A 300 6.03 -17.59 0.13
C GLN A 300 5.96 -16.07 0.26
N SER A 301 5.21 -15.41 -0.63
CA SER A 301 4.97 -13.96 -0.50
C SER A 301 4.12 -13.66 0.73
N VAL A 302 4.58 -12.73 1.55
CA VAL A 302 3.91 -12.28 2.77
C VAL A 302 3.88 -10.76 2.79
N ALA A 303 2.76 -10.17 3.19
CA ALA A 303 2.67 -8.73 3.47
C ALA A 303 2.47 -8.52 4.96
N TRP A 304 3.16 -7.56 5.57
CA TRP A 304 3.11 -7.30 7.02
C TRP A 304 1.67 -7.17 7.54
N SER A 305 0.86 -6.37 6.82
CA SER A 305 -0.56 -6.12 7.11
C SER A 305 -1.43 -7.38 7.11
N SER A 306 -0.96 -8.45 6.48
CA SER A 306 -1.64 -9.73 6.37
C SER A 306 -1.08 -10.81 7.30
N MET A 307 0.01 -10.57 8.02
CA MET A 307 0.62 -11.61 8.85
C MET A 307 -0.12 -11.80 10.18
N HIS A 308 -0.14 -13.02 10.69
CA HIS A 308 -0.79 -13.36 11.95
C HIS A 308 -0.08 -12.73 13.16
N PRO A 309 -0.80 -12.44 14.25
CA PRO A 309 -0.14 -12.08 15.49
C PRO A 309 0.66 -13.26 16.01
N ILE A 310 1.73 -12.99 16.74
CA ILE A 310 2.46 -14.05 17.45
C ILE A 310 1.65 -14.54 18.66
N SER A 311 1.79 -15.81 19.01
CA SER A 311 1.08 -16.40 20.16
C SER A 311 1.63 -15.85 21.49
N PRO A 312 0.83 -15.84 22.57
CA PRO A 312 1.30 -15.41 23.89
C PRO A 312 2.52 -16.20 24.39
N GLU A 313 2.63 -17.49 24.07
CA GLU A 313 3.80 -18.30 24.43
C GLU A 313 5.05 -17.82 23.69
N LEU A 314 4.93 -17.52 22.40
CA LEU A 314 6.02 -16.96 21.60
C LEU A 314 6.41 -15.57 22.11
N VAL A 315 5.44 -14.71 22.44
CA VAL A 315 5.71 -13.41 23.08
C VAL A 315 6.53 -13.57 24.36
N ALA A 316 6.16 -14.53 25.22
CA ALA A 316 6.88 -14.81 26.46
C ALA A 316 8.28 -15.44 26.24
N ALA A 317 8.50 -16.03 25.06
CA ALA A 317 9.79 -16.54 24.63
C ALA A 317 10.65 -15.49 23.91
N LEU A 318 10.06 -14.40 23.40
CA LEU A 318 10.82 -13.28 22.84
C LEU A 318 11.77 -12.72 23.91
N GLY A 319 13.04 -12.56 23.55
CA GLY A 319 14.11 -12.17 24.49
C GLY A 319 14.84 -13.34 25.14
N LYS A 320 14.31 -14.57 25.08
CA LYS A 320 15.08 -15.81 25.30
C LYS A 320 15.77 -16.26 24.01
N VAL A 321 16.16 -15.30 23.17
CA VAL A 321 16.86 -15.59 21.93
C VAL A 321 18.25 -16.07 22.34
N GLU A 322 18.56 -17.35 22.11
CA GLU A 322 19.95 -17.78 22.10
C GLU A 322 20.66 -16.85 21.12
N GLN A 323 21.60 -16.04 21.61
CA GLN A 323 22.53 -15.37 20.70
C GLN A 323 23.22 -16.48 19.92
N VAL A 324 22.86 -16.59 18.64
CA VAL A 324 23.50 -17.50 17.72
C VAL A 324 24.97 -17.09 17.72
N ARG A 325 25.80 -17.88 18.40
CA ARG A 325 27.24 -17.74 18.28
C ARG A 325 27.55 -17.89 16.79
N PRO A 326 28.30 -16.97 16.18
CA PRO A 326 28.57 -17.04 14.76
C PRO A 326 29.07 -18.44 14.43
N GLY A 327 28.39 -19.11 13.51
CA GLY A 327 28.83 -20.45 13.10
C GLY A 327 30.24 -20.34 12.53
N LYS A 328 31.04 -21.42 12.61
CA LYS A 328 32.42 -21.43 12.10
C LYS A 328 32.55 -20.88 10.67
N LEU A 329 31.51 -21.06 9.84
CA LEU A 329 31.46 -20.54 8.48
C LEU A 329 31.32 -19.01 8.41
N GLN A 330 30.55 -18.42 9.33
CA GLN A 330 30.37 -16.97 9.44
C GLN A 330 31.61 -16.32 10.05
N GLU A 331 32.23 -16.93 11.06
CA GLU A 331 33.54 -16.49 11.58
C GLU A 331 34.60 -16.50 10.47
N HIS A 332 34.70 -17.59 9.71
CA HIS A 332 35.63 -17.71 8.59
C HIS A 332 35.34 -16.68 7.48
N SER A 333 34.07 -16.42 7.18
CA SER A 333 33.68 -15.42 6.17
C SER A 333 33.99 -13.99 6.65
N SER A 334 33.76 -13.69 7.93
CA SER A 334 34.11 -12.41 8.55
C SER A 334 35.62 -12.18 8.53
N GLN A 335 36.41 -13.18 8.93
CA GLN A 335 37.88 -13.12 8.89
C GLN A 335 38.39 -12.90 7.46
N LYS A 336 37.82 -13.62 6.49
CA LYS A 336 38.19 -13.44 5.07
C LYS A 336 37.89 -12.03 4.59
N PHE A 337 36.74 -11.48 4.95
CA PHE A 337 36.34 -10.12 4.59
C PHE A 337 37.25 -9.06 5.23
N GLU A 338 37.60 -9.22 6.52
CA GLU A 338 38.56 -8.33 7.21
C GLU A 338 39.95 -8.36 6.56
N ILE A 339 40.43 -9.56 6.20
CA ILE A 339 41.70 -9.72 5.47
C ILE A 339 41.65 -9.00 4.11
N GLU A 340 40.52 -9.09 3.41
CA GLU A 340 40.33 -8.44 2.12
C GLU A 340 40.30 -6.91 2.24
N ILE A 341 39.62 -6.36 3.26
CA ILE A 341 39.65 -4.92 3.56
C ILE A 341 41.07 -4.45 3.85
N GLN A 342 41.79 -5.13 4.74
CA GLN A 342 43.17 -4.75 5.09
C GLN A 342 44.10 -4.77 3.87
N SER A 343 43.93 -5.76 3.00
CA SER A 343 44.66 -5.84 1.73
C SER A 343 44.37 -4.64 0.82
N GLN A 344 43.09 -4.27 0.67
CA GLN A 344 42.69 -3.11 -0.15
C GLN A 344 43.19 -1.78 0.44
N GLU A 345 43.12 -1.62 1.77
CA GLU A 345 43.66 -0.45 2.46
C GLU A 345 45.17 -0.29 2.22
N GLU A 346 45.93 -1.37 2.29
CA GLU A 346 47.38 -1.33 2.06
C GLU A 346 47.73 -1.03 0.60
N ILE A 347 47.00 -1.61 -0.36
CA ILE A 347 47.14 -1.27 -1.79
C ILE A 347 46.87 0.22 -2.01
N HIS A 348 45.80 0.75 -1.42
CA HIS A 348 45.44 2.16 -1.55
C HIS A 348 46.49 3.08 -0.91
N ARG A 349 47.00 2.71 0.27
CA ARG A 349 48.08 3.42 0.96
C ARG A 349 49.35 3.48 0.11
N GLN A 350 49.75 2.36 -0.51
CA GLN A 350 50.91 2.31 -1.40
C GLN A 350 50.71 3.17 -2.65
N LYS A 351 49.50 3.21 -3.20
CA LYS A 351 49.17 4.06 -4.35
C LYS A 351 49.33 5.54 -4.01
N LEU A 352 48.78 5.99 -2.88
CA LEU A 352 48.93 7.36 -2.40
C LEU A 352 50.39 7.75 -2.17
N GLN A 353 51.21 6.84 -1.62
CA GLN A 353 52.64 7.09 -1.44
C GLN A 353 53.41 7.23 -2.76
N ARG A 354 52.95 6.58 -3.84
CA ARG A 354 53.55 6.74 -5.18
C ARG A 354 53.15 8.06 -5.84
N GLU A 355 51.94 8.54 -5.60
CA GLU A 355 51.44 9.82 -6.15
C GLU A 355 52.06 11.04 -5.45
N LEU A 356 52.54 10.88 -4.21
CA LEU A 356 53.23 11.93 -3.45
C LEU A 356 54.73 12.05 -3.72
N LYS A 357 55.32 11.10 -4.47
CA LYS A 357 56.73 11.13 -4.90
C LYS A 357 56.83 11.61 -6.33
#